data_AF-A0A5C9BT13-F1
#
_entry.id   AF-A0A5C9BT13-F1
#
_cell.length_a   1.000
_cell.length_b   1.000
_cell.length_c   1.000
_cell.angle_alpha   90.00
_cell.angle_beta   90.00
_cell.angle_gamma   90.00
#
_symmetry.space_group_name_H-M   'P 1'
#
loop_
_entity.id
_entity.type
_entity.pdbx_description
1 polymer ?
#
loop_
_entity_poly.entity_id
_entity_poly.type
_entity_poly.pdbx_seq_one_letter_code
_entity_poly.pdbx_strand_id
1 'polypeptide(L)'
;MIRLPAAFTRLPGGPSGRVSRWLGVALPALLLWPAWHLKHPLLFAFRHVETPLLLGLPVLALIFHRRLPKLARPLFLAVFALTACRELEYRQTRDAVLEASPAMQAVGAHLVAGYTDLDELRPLVAKGLIGGIYLAKRNVRGRDLAAVAADIAELQAIRRRAELPPLIVTADQEGGSVSHLSPLLEYLPPLATLANHPDPTVAARRYGEAQGRGLAALGVNLNFGPVVDLRPADKPWPDPLSNIAARAIASDPQQVADIAGGYLDGLNAVGVRGTLKHFPGLGRVRTDTHLRPAVLTASADDLAADWQPFRQLAGHPAAAIMLGHVTLTALDARHAASHSPAIVDGLLRQAWGYDGLLITDDLNMGAVYRKGIGRVAGEALAAGVDLVLVSYDPRQVYRALAGAAEALAEHRIAPARLTESDRRLATFAAQSAPAVANGMKAVRLTADTPLTGQQTNFHGQPKKMPKITNVAATNRL
;
A
#
# COMPACT_ATOMS: atom_id res chain seq x y z
N MET A 1 -66.74 34.65 -11.41
CA MET A 1 -67.02 33.67 -10.34
C MET A 1 -66.42 32.36 -10.82
N ILE A 2 -65.28 31.90 -10.30
CA ILE A 2 -65.18 31.03 -9.13
C ILE A 2 -63.87 31.34 -8.40
N ARG A 3 -63.96 31.59 -7.09
CA ARG A 3 -62.83 31.63 -6.13
C ARG A 3 -62.85 30.31 -5.36
N LEU A 4 -61.68 29.72 -5.12
CA LEU A 4 -61.28 28.88 -3.96
C LEU A 4 -59.84 28.36 -4.20
N PRO A 5 -59.05 28.01 -3.17
CA PRO A 5 -58.62 28.83 -2.03
C PRO A 5 -57.09 28.85 -1.86
N ALA A 6 -56.60 29.86 -1.15
CA ALA A 6 -55.25 29.90 -0.60
C ALA A 6 -55.12 28.93 0.59
N ALA A 7 -54.61 27.73 0.37
CA ALA A 7 -54.10 26.86 1.43
C ALA A 7 -53.06 25.90 0.85
N PHE A 8 -51.95 25.68 1.58
CA PHE A 8 -50.75 24.91 1.24
C PHE A 8 -49.56 25.64 0.60
N THR A 9 -49.04 26.68 1.27
CA THR A 9 -47.61 27.02 1.20
C THR A 9 -47.04 27.41 2.56
N ARG A 10 -47.16 26.53 3.56
CA ARG A 10 -46.24 26.55 4.71
C ARG A 10 -45.94 25.12 5.12
N LEU A 11 -44.86 24.57 4.58
CA LEU A 11 -44.13 23.52 5.27
C LEU A 11 -43.66 24.09 6.62
N PRO A 12 -43.98 23.45 7.75
CA PRO A 12 -43.54 23.93 9.05
C PRO A 12 -42.06 23.60 9.24
N GLY A 13 -41.28 24.59 9.69
CA GLY A 13 -39.95 24.35 10.26
C GLY A 13 -38.74 24.52 9.33
N GLY A 14 -38.74 25.52 8.43
CA GLY A 14 -37.47 25.98 7.86
C GLY A 14 -36.62 26.67 8.94
N PRO A 15 -35.31 26.41 9.05
CA PRO A 15 -34.46 27.01 10.07
C PRO A 15 -34.56 28.54 10.02
N SER A 16 -34.60 29.20 11.19
CA SER A 16 -34.74 30.66 11.29
C SER A 16 -33.83 31.40 10.29
N GLY A 17 -34.26 32.55 9.76
CA GLY A 17 -33.51 33.29 8.72
C GLY A 17 -32.05 33.65 9.09
N ARG A 18 -31.69 33.56 10.38
CA ARG A 18 -30.31 33.60 10.85
C ARG A 18 -29.53 32.32 10.50
N VAL A 19 -30.06 31.14 10.80
CA VAL A 19 -29.41 29.85 10.54
C VAL A 19 -29.20 29.63 9.03
N SER A 20 -30.16 30.01 8.18
CA SER A 20 -29.99 29.97 6.71
C SER A 20 -28.88 30.89 6.20
N ARG A 21 -28.73 32.10 6.78
CA ARG A 21 -27.63 33.02 6.45
C ARG A 21 -26.27 32.52 6.91
N TRP A 22 -26.19 31.92 8.10
CA TRP A 22 -24.98 31.29 8.61
C TRP A 22 -24.54 30.11 7.75
N LEU A 23 -25.47 29.21 7.40
CA LEU A 23 -25.21 28.11 6.47
C LEU A 23 -24.73 28.59 5.10
N GLY A 24 -25.27 29.70 4.60
CA GLY A 24 -24.86 30.29 3.32
C GLY A 24 -23.42 30.83 3.27
N VAL A 25 -22.81 31.16 4.42
CA VAL A 25 -21.39 31.59 4.52
C VAL A 25 -20.49 30.44 4.96
N ALA A 26 -20.97 29.58 5.86
CA ALA A 26 -20.20 28.46 6.38
C ALA A 26 -19.83 27.44 5.29
N LEU A 27 -20.75 27.15 4.37
CA LEU A 27 -20.51 26.19 3.29
C LEU A 27 -19.30 26.57 2.40
N PRO A 28 -19.25 27.75 1.74
CA PRO A 28 -18.10 28.10 0.92
C PRO A 28 -16.82 28.25 1.73
N ALA A 29 -16.88 28.68 3.00
CA ALA A 29 -15.71 28.70 3.88
C ALA A 29 -15.13 27.29 4.12
N LEU A 30 -15.98 26.29 4.34
CA LEU A 30 -15.56 24.88 4.48
C LEU A 30 -14.98 24.31 3.18
N LEU A 31 -15.48 24.76 2.02
CA LEU A 31 -14.99 24.31 0.70
C LEU A 31 -13.64 24.92 0.29
N LEU A 32 -13.16 25.97 0.97
CA LEU A 32 -11.84 26.55 0.67
C LEU A 32 -10.70 25.56 0.95
N TRP A 33 -10.80 24.77 2.03
CA TRP A 33 -9.78 23.78 2.36
C TRP A 33 -9.61 22.70 1.26
N PRO A 34 -10.66 21.97 0.82
CA PRO A 34 -10.51 21.00 -0.25
C PRO A 34 -10.19 21.63 -1.61
N ALA A 35 -10.59 22.89 -1.86
CA ALA A 35 -10.18 23.63 -3.06
C ALA A 35 -8.68 23.96 -3.05
N TRP A 36 -8.14 24.40 -1.90
CA TRP A 36 -6.72 24.69 -1.74
C TRP A 36 -5.86 23.42 -1.80
N HIS A 37 -6.33 22.34 -1.16
CA HIS A 37 -5.69 21.04 -1.13
C HIS A 37 -6.30 20.08 -2.16
N LEU A 38 -6.58 20.57 -3.37
CA LEU A 38 -7.14 19.72 -4.42
C LEU A 38 -6.21 18.53 -4.71
N LYS A 39 -6.80 17.36 -4.86
CA LYS A 39 -6.06 16.09 -5.00
C LYS A 39 -5.32 15.66 -3.74
N HIS A 40 -5.69 16.12 -2.55
CA HIS A 40 -5.15 15.55 -1.32
C HIS A 40 -5.58 14.07 -1.17
N PRO A 41 -4.73 13.16 -0.67
CA PRO A 41 -5.06 11.75 -0.46
C PRO A 41 -6.32 11.52 0.38
N LEU A 42 -6.52 12.31 1.45
CA LEU A 42 -7.78 12.30 2.24
C LEU A 42 -9.07 12.52 1.42
N LEU A 43 -8.98 13.11 0.22
CA LEU A 43 -10.12 13.34 -0.68
C LEU A 43 -10.28 12.21 -1.72
N PHE A 44 -9.45 11.16 -1.66
CA PHE A 44 -9.40 10.09 -2.67
C PHE A 44 -10.76 9.40 -2.85
N ALA A 45 -11.50 9.14 -1.76
CA ALA A 45 -12.85 8.55 -1.84
C ALA A 45 -13.82 9.38 -2.69
N PHE A 46 -13.60 10.69 -2.78
CA PHE A 46 -14.41 11.64 -3.55
C PHE A 46 -13.79 12.01 -4.90
N ARG A 47 -12.66 11.40 -5.30
CA ARG A 47 -11.84 11.83 -6.45
C ARG A 47 -12.64 11.98 -7.76
N HIS A 48 -13.65 11.13 -7.97
CA HIS A 48 -14.52 11.12 -9.14
C HIS A 48 -15.50 12.31 -9.19
N VAL A 49 -15.85 12.89 -8.05
CA VAL A 49 -16.80 14.02 -7.93
C VAL A 49 -16.15 15.31 -7.43
N GLU A 50 -14.96 15.25 -6.85
CA GLU A 50 -14.26 16.36 -6.19
C GLU A 50 -14.13 17.60 -7.09
N THR A 51 -13.42 17.50 -8.23
CA THR A 51 -13.24 18.65 -9.14
C THR A 51 -14.58 19.14 -9.71
N PRO A 52 -15.47 18.28 -10.25
CA PRO A 52 -16.78 18.71 -10.72
C PRO A 52 -17.61 19.43 -9.66
N LEU A 53 -17.58 18.94 -8.41
CA LEU A 53 -18.33 19.52 -7.29
C LEU A 53 -17.75 20.88 -6.88
N LEU A 54 -16.42 20.98 -6.76
CA LEU A 54 -15.73 22.21 -6.34
C LEU A 54 -15.73 23.31 -7.40
N LEU A 55 -15.97 22.97 -8.68
CA LEU A 55 -16.20 23.96 -9.74
C LEU A 55 -17.69 24.25 -9.93
N GLY A 56 -18.53 23.21 -9.97
CA GLY A 56 -19.96 23.33 -10.29
C GLY A 56 -20.78 23.99 -9.18
N LEU A 57 -20.51 23.68 -7.90
CA LEU A 57 -21.24 24.30 -6.78
C LEU A 57 -21.04 25.82 -6.73
N PRO A 58 -19.81 26.36 -6.83
CA PRO A 58 -19.63 27.81 -6.94
C PRO A 58 -20.35 28.45 -8.12
N VAL A 59 -20.31 27.83 -9.31
CA VAL A 59 -21.00 28.36 -10.50
C VAL A 59 -22.50 28.45 -10.25
N LEU A 60 -23.11 27.37 -9.75
CA LEU A 60 -24.54 27.34 -9.42
C LEU A 60 -24.89 28.38 -8.36
N ALA A 61 -24.08 28.49 -7.31
CA ALA A 61 -24.24 29.46 -6.23
C ALA A 61 -24.19 30.91 -6.75
N LEU A 62 -23.26 31.20 -7.68
CA LEU A 62 -23.10 32.53 -8.28
C LEU A 62 -24.25 32.87 -9.25
N ILE A 63 -24.82 31.91 -9.98
CA ILE A 63 -26.05 32.12 -10.77
C ILE A 63 -27.19 32.61 -9.85
N PHE A 64 -27.35 31.98 -8.68
CA PHE A 64 -28.35 32.36 -7.68
C PHE A 64 -27.85 33.38 -6.63
N HIS A 65 -26.78 34.13 -6.91
CA HIS A 65 -26.11 35.04 -5.97
C HIS A 65 -27.03 36.06 -5.26
N ARG A 66 -28.16 36.45 -5.87
CA ARG A 66 -29.15 37.35 -5.27
C ARG A 66 -29.79 36.76 -4.01
N ARG A 67 -29.82 35.43 -3.88
CA ARG A 67 -30.32 34.70 -2.71
C ARG A 67 -29.24 34.43 -1.66
N LEU A 68 -27.97 34.74 -1.96
CA LEU A 68 -26.85 34.50 -1.06
C LEU A 68 -26.50 35.72 -0.20
N PRO A 69 -25.98 35.51 1.03
CA PRO A 69 -25.32 36.57 1.80
C PRO A 69 -24.22 37.26 0.98
N LYS A 70 -24.04 38.59 1.16
CA LYS A 70 -23.02 39.35 0.41
C LYS A 70 -21.61 38.76 0.57
N LEU A 71 -21.27 38.26 1.76
CA LEU A 71 -19.98 37.63 2.07
C LEU A 71 -19.80 36.24 1.42
N ALA A 72 -20.87 35.54 1.08
CA ALA A 72 -20.76 34.19 0.48
C ALA A 72 -20.28 34.24 -0.97
N ARG A 73 -20.59 35.31 -1.70
CA ARG A 73 -20.23 35.48 -3.12
C ARG A 73 -18.72 35.46 -3.37
N PRO A 74 -17.89 36.30 -2.69
CA PRO A 74 -16.45 36.25 -2.88
C PRO A 74 -15.84 34.92 -2.41
N LEU A 75 -16.42 34.25 -1.40
CA LEU A 75 -15.94 32.94 -0.95
C LEU A 75 -16.17 31.85 -2.02
N PHE A 76 -17.36 31.80 -2.63
CA PHE A 76 -17.60 30.87 -3.75
C PHE A 76 -16.70 31.17 -4.95
N LEU A 77 -16.48 32.45 -5.28
CA LEU A 77 -15.54 32.82 -6.33
C LEU A 77 -14.12 32.36 -6.01
N ALA A 78 -13.67 32.50 -4.75
CA ALA A 78 -12.38 32.01 -4.29
C ALA A 78 -12.27 30.48 -4.37
N VAL A 79 -13.29 29.74 -3.95
CA VAL A 79 -13.36 28.27 -4.09
C VAL A 79 -13.20 27.86 -5.55
N PHE A 80 -13.92 28.50 -6.47
CA PHE A 80 -13.82 28.24 -7.90
C PHE A 80 -12.42 28.53 -8.44
N ALA A 81 -11.90 29.73 -8.18
CA ALA A 81 -10.60 30.16 -8.69
C ALA A 81 -9.46 29.28 -8.17
N LEU A 82 -9.45 28.97 -6.87
CA LEU A 82 -8.48 28.07 -6.26
C LEU A 82 -8.54 26.67 -6.89
N THR A 83 -9.75 26.11 -7.02
CA THR A 83 -9.94 24.78 -7.62
C THR A 83 -9.45 24.76 -9.07
N ALA A 84 -9.82 25.77 -9.87
CA ALA A 84 -9.41 25.86 -11.26
C ALA A 84 -7.88 25.98 -11.40
N CYS A 85 -7.24 26.83 -10.59
CA CYS A 85 -5.78 26.96 -10.58
C CYS A 85 -5.08 25.65 -10.18
N ARG A 86 -5.54 24.98 -9.11
CA ARG A 86 -4.94 23.72 -8.65
C ARG A 86 -5.15 22.55 -9.60
N GLU A 87 -6.30 22.51 -10.28
CA GLU A 87 -6.56 21.52 -11.32
C GLU A 87 -5.67 21.76 -12.54
N LEU A 88 -5.46 23.03 -12.94
CA LEU A 88 -4.56 23.39 -14.02
C LEU A 88 -3.10 23.02 -13.69
N GLU A 89 -2.62 23.36 -12.50
CA GLU A 89 -1.29 23.00 -12.00
C GLU A 89 -1.08 21.47 -12.00
N TYR A 90 -2.08 20.71 -11.53
CA TYR A 90 -2.04 19.25 -11.58
C TYR A 90 -1.96 18.72 -13.01
N ARG A 91 -2.77 19.25 -13.94
CA ARG A 91 -2.74 18.84 -15.35
C ARG A 91 -1.42 19.16 -16.01
N GLN A 92 -0.88 20.35 -15.79
CA GLN A 92 0.44 20.74 -16.29
C GLN A 92 1.53 19.79 -15.78
N THR A 93 1.52 19.48 -14.48
CA THR A 93 2.47 18.52 -13.87
C THR A 93 2.33 17.15 -14.52
N ARG A 94 1.10 16.65 -14.67
CA ARG A 94 0.81 15.36 -15.28
C ARG A 94 1.30 15.32 -16.73
N ASP A 95 0.97 16.33 -17.51
CA ASP A 95 1.30 16.38 -18.93
C ASP A 95 2.82 16.48 -19.13
N ALA A 96 3.52 17.30 -18.32
CA ALA A 96 4.98 17.37 -18.31
C ALA A 96 5.66 16.05 -17.89
N VAL A 97 5.11 15.31 -16.93
CA VAL A 97 5.59 13.96 -16.60
C VAL A 97 5.39 13.00 -17.77
N LEU A 98 4.23 13.09 -18.45
CA LEU A 98 3.92 12.25 -19.59
C LEU A 98 4.72 12.59 -20.84
N GLU A 99 5.33 13.78 -20.94
CA GLU A 99 6.35 14.08 -21.96
C GLU A 99 7.61 13.23 -21.78
N ALA A 100 7.84 12.68 -20.57
CA ALA A 100 8.90 11.72 -20.25
C ALA A 100 10.31 12.22 -20.58
N SER A 101 10.69 13.37 -20.02
CA SER A 101 12.07 13.86 -20.13
C SER A 101 13.08 12.84 -19.55
N PRO A 102 14.37 12.90 -19.94
CA PRO A 102 15.38 11.96 -19.45
C PRO A 102 15.47 11.91 -17.92
N ALA A 103 15.31 13.05 -17.24
CA ALA A 103 15.29 13.09 -15.77
C ALA A 103 14.07 12.37 -15.19
N MET A 104 12.89 12.50 -15.82
CA MET A 104 11.66 11.79 -15.43
C MET A 104 11.81 10.28 -15.60
N GLN A 105 12.45 9.82 -16.68
CA GLN A 105 12.71 8.40 -16.91
C GLN A 105 13.74 7.83 -15.94
N ALA A 106 14.82 8.58 -15.68
CA ALA A 106 15.86 8.18 -14.74
C ALA A 106 15.30 7.97 -13.32
N VAL A 107 14.50 8.91 -12.80
CA VAL A 107 13.86 8.71 -11.49
C VAL A 107 12.69 7.73 -11.56
N GLY A 108 11.99 7.67 -12.69
CA GLY A 108 10.80 6.83 -12.91
C GLY A 108 11.06 5.35 -12.63
N ALA A 109 12.22 4.83 -13.00
CA ALA A 109 12.64 3.46 -12.67
C ALA A 109 12.60 3.11 -11.17
N HIS A 110 12.58 4.12 -10.30
CA HIS A 110 12.56 3.98 -8.85
C HIS A 110 11.18 4.23 -8.23
N LEU A 111 10.11 4.41 -9.01
CA LEU A 111 8.75 4.63 -8.48
C LEU A 111 7.91 3.36 -8.56
N VAL A 112 7.20 3.04 -7.46
CA VAL A 112 6.15 2.03 -7.42
C VAL A 112 4.80 2.71 -7.30
N ALA A 113 3.93 2.54 -8.29
CA ALA A 113 2.64 3.21 -8.35
C ALA A 113 1.46 2.27 -8.11
N GLY A 114 0.53 2.66 -7.25
CA GLY A 114 -0.83 2.11 -7.28
C GLY A 114 -1.57 2.52 -8.56
N TYR A 115 -2.77 1.99 -8.77
CA TYR A 115 -3.62 2.40 -9.89
C TYR A 115 -5.11 2.16 -9.61
N THR A 116 -5.94 2.94 -10.30
CA THR A 116 -7.41 2.76 -10.36
C THR A 116 -7.91 2.40 -11.75
N ASP A 117 -7.14 2.75 -12.77
CA ASP A 117 -7.45 2.56 -14.19
C ASP A 117 -6.17 2.14 -14.90
N LEU A 118 -6.26 1.08 -15.72
CA LEU A 118 -5.12 0.61 -16.50
C LEU A 118 -4.78 1.58 -17.64
N ASP A 119 -5.76 2.29 -18.19
CA ASP A 119 -5.51 3.25 -19.27
C ASP A 119 -4.65 4.42 -18.79
N GLU A 120 -4.85 4.87 -17.54
CA GLU A 120 -3.98 5.88 -16.92
C GLU A 120 -2.56 5.32 -16.62
N LEU A 121 -2.44 4.01 -16.38
CA LEU A 121 -1.17 3.37 -16.02
C LEU A 121 -0.31 3.00 -17.23
N ARG A 122 -0.92 2.56 -18.34
CA ARG A 122 -0.24 2.17 -19.59
C ARG A 122 0.82 3.18 -20.07
N PRO A 123 0.58 4.49 -20.15
CA PRO A 123 1.62 5.43 -20.59
C PRO A 123 2.78 5.54 -19.60
N LEU A 124 2.55 5.44 -18.29
CA LEU A 124 3.61 5.43 -17.28
C LEU A 124 4.50 4.19 -17.45
N VAL A 125 3.87 3.04 -17.69
CA VAL A 125 4.57 1.78 -17.95
C VAL A 125 5.37 1.86 -19.25
N ALA A 126 4.75 2.28 -20.36
CA ALA A 126 5.39 2.31 -21.68
C ALA A 126 6.59 3.27 -21.77
N LYS A 127 6.54 4.39 -21.04
CA LYS A 127 7.56 5.45 -21.13
C LYS A 127 8.68 5.34 -20.09
N GLY A 128 8.68 4.31 -19.25
CA GLY A 128 9.70 4.17 -18.20
C GLY A 128 9.49 5.09 -17.00
N LEU A 129 8.28 5.59 -16.78
CA LEU A 129 7.98 6.56 -15.72
C LEU A 129 7.69 5.91 -14.35
N ILE A 130 7.65 4.59 -14.29
CA ILE A 130 7.57 3.81 -13.04
C ILE A 130 8.48 2.58 -13.13
N GLY A 131 9.00 2.05 -12.03
CA GLY A 131 9.71 0.77 -11.98
C GLY A 131 8.82 -0.39 -11.55
N GLY A 132 7.73 -0.08 -10.86
CA GLY A 132 6.82 -1.07 -10.33
C GLY A 132 5.39 -0.59 -10.18
N ILE A 133 4.52 -1.55 -9.90
CA ILE A 133 3.11 -1.34 -9.64
C ILE A 133 2.72 -1.92 -8.29
N TYR A 134 1.72 -1.34 -7.65
CA TYR A 134 1.11 -1.84 -6.42
C TYR A 134 -0.31 -2.32 -6.68
N LEU A 135 -0.55 -3.60 -6.42
CA LEU A 135 -1.85 -4.24 -6.51
C LEU A 135 -2.60 -4.10 -5.17
N ALA A 136 -3.68 -3.34 -5.18
CA ALA A 136 -4.52 -3.11 -4.00
C ALA A 136 -5.80 -3.96 -4.06
N LYS A 137 -6.52 -4.02 -2.93
CA LYS A 137 -7.85 -4.63 -2.83
C LYS A 137 -8.84 -4.15 -3.91
N ARG A 138 -8.74 -2.88 -4.30
CA ARG A 138 -9.59 -2.27 -5.33
C ARG A 138 -9.41 -2.89 -6.72
N ASN A 139 -8.21 -3.43 -7.00
CA ASN A 139 -7.85 -3.96 -8.31
C ASN A 139 -8.29 -5.42 -8.50
N VAL A 140 -8.59 -6.12 -7.40
CA VAL A 140 -9.01 -7.54 -7.40
C VAL A 140 -10.49 -7.74 -7.06
N ARG A 141 -11.15 -6.73 -6.48
CA ARG A 141 -12.53 -6.86 -5.98
C ARG A 141 -13.50 -7.22 -7.11
N GLY A 142 -14.18 -8.36 -6.97
CA GLY A 142 -15.19 -8.82 -7.93
C GLY A 142 -14.62 -9.32 -9.25
N ARG A 143 -13.31 -9.58 -9.32
CA ARG A 143 -12.63 -10.11 -10.50
C ARG A 143 -12.14 -11.53 -10.23
N ASP A 144 -11.90 -12.27 -11.30
CA ASP A 144 -11.22 -13.56 -11.23
C ASP A 144 -9.70 -13.42 -11.35
N LEU A 145 -8.98 -14.50 -11.02
CA LEU A 145 -7.51 -14.51 -10.97
C LEU A 145 -6.92 -14.33 -12.36
N ALA A 146 -7.53 -14.95 -13.37
CA ALA A 146 -7.05 -14.91 -14.75
C ALA A 146 -7.10 -13.50 -15.34
N ALA A 147 -8.16 -12.73 -15.04
CA ALA A 147 -8.31 -11.36 -15.49
C ALA A 147 -7.26 -10.43 -14.88
N VAL A 148 -6.98 -10.57 -13.58
CA VAL A 148 -5.94 -9.75 -12.91
C VAL A 148 -4.55 -10.14 -13.42
N ALA A 149 -4.27 -11.43 -13.59
CA ALA A 149 -3.01 -11.91 -14.15
C ALA A 149 -2.82 -11.46 -15.61
N ALA A 150 -3.89 -11.43 -16.41
CA ALA A 150 -3.86 -10.95 -17.79
C ALA A 150 -3.51 -9.46 -17.87
N ASP A 151 -4.07 -8.62 -17.00
CA ASP A 151 -3.70 -7.19 -16.94
C ASP A 151 -2.21 -7.03 -16.63
N ILE A 152 -1.69 -7.76 -15.63
CA ILE A 152 -0.29 -7.69 -15.25
C ILE A 152 0.60 -8.18 -16.40
N ALA A 153 0.22 -9.27 -17.08
CA ALA A 153 0.91 -9.77 -18.26
C ALA A 153 0.91 -8.76 -19.43
N GLU A 154 -0.18 -8.02 -19.62
CA GLU A 154 -0.28 -6.93 -20.60
C GLU A 154 0.73 -5.82 -20.28
N LEU A 155 0.80 -5.36 -19.03
CA LEU A 155 1.75 -4.32 -18.60
C LEU A 155 3.20 -4.79 -18.76
N GLN A 156 3.49 -6.06 -18.44
CA GLN A 156 4.81 -6.65 -18.69
C GLN A 156 5.13 -6.75 -20.19
N ALA A 157 4.14 -7.04 -21.04
CA ALA A 157 4.32 -7.05 -22.49
C ALA A 157 4.59 -5.64 -23.06
N ILE A 158 3.94 -4.61 -22.51
CA ILE A 158 4.24 -3.21 -22.82
C ILE A 158 5.70 -2.89 -22.48
N ARG A 159 6.20 -3.32 -21.31
CA ARG A 159 7.61 -3.12 -20.93
C ARG A 159 8.58 -3.76 -21.89
N ARG A 160 8.35 -5.03 -22.23
CA ARG A 160 9.21 -5.75 -23.18
C ARG A 160 9.27 -5.08 -24.54
N ARG A 161 8.13 -4.61 -25.07
CA ARG A 161 8.08 -3.90 -26.36
C ARG A 161 8.80 -2.54 -26.32
N ALA A 162 8.85 -1.92 -25.16
CA ALA A 162 9.58 -0.67 -24.94
C ALA A 162 11.06 -0.89 -24.60
N GLU A 163 11.54 -2.15 -24.59
CA GLU A 163 12.93 -2.52 -24.21
C GLU A 163 13.33 -2.03 -22.80
N LEU A 164 12.34 -1.95 -21.91
CA LEU A 164 12.52 -1.53 -20.52
C LEU A 164 12.59 -2.75 -19.59
N PRO A 165 13.27 -2.64 -18.42
CA PRO A 165 13.24 -3.66 -17.40
C PRO A 165 11.80 -4.07 -16.99
N PRO A 166 11.56 -5.34 -16.62
CA PRO A 166 10.25 -5.80 -16.22
C PRO A 166 9.76 -5.04 -14.97
N LEU A 167 8.44 -4.87 -14.85
CA LEU A 167 7.86 -4.23 -13.67
C LEU A 167 8.09 -5.09 -12.43
N ILE A 168 8.41 -4.42 -11.32
CA ILE A 168 8.26 -4.98 -9.98
C ILE A 168 6.77 -4.91 -9.62
N VAL A 169 6.13 -6.05 -9.44
CA VAL A 169 4.70 -6.15 -9.14
C VAL A 169 4.58 -6.44 -7.64
N THR A 170 3.97 -5.49 -6.93
CA THR A 170 3.94 -5.48 -5.47
C THR A 170 2.53 -5.63 -4.91
N ALA A 171 2.40 -6.14 -3.70
CA ALA A 171 1.13 -6.19 -2.96
C ALA A 171 1.38 -6.27 -1.44
N ASP A 172 0.36 -5.93 -0.64
CA ASP A 172 0.32 -6.22 0.79
C ASP A 172 -0.54 -7.47 1.06
N GLN A 173 0.12 -8.62 1.16
CA GLN A 173 -0.50 -9.88 1.53
C GLN A 173 0.28 -10.49 2.70
N GLU A 174 0.09 -9.95 3.91
CA GLU A 174 0.75 -10.41 5.15
C GLU A 174 0.07 -11.67 5.72
N GLY A 175 -1.24 -11.78 5.48
CA GLY A 175 -2.14 -12.64 6.24
C GLY A 175 -2.91 -11.86 7.30
N GLY A 176 -3.89 -12.51 7.91
CA GLY A 176 -4.73 -11.86 8.92
C GLY A 176 -5.43 -10.62 8.36
N SER A 177 -5.45 -9.54 9.15
CA SER A 177 -6.14 -8.30 8.81
C SER A 177 -5.59 -7.57 7.57
N VAL A 178 -4.33 -7.83 7.19
CA VAL A 178 -3.68 -7.23 6.01
C VAL A 178 -3.50 -8.29 4.93
N SER A 179 -4.64 -8.71 4.37
CA SER A 179 -4.73 -9.66 3.26
C SER A 179 -5.44 -8.98 2.08
N HIS A 180 -4.79 -7.99 1.45
CA HIS A 180 -5.46 -7.10 0.49
C HIS A 180 -6.02 -7.83 -0.73
N LEU A 181 -5.43 -8.98 -1.09
CA LEU A 181 -5.83 -9.75 -2.25
C LEU A 181 -6.83 -10.87 -1.91
N SER A 182 -7.21 -11.04 -0.64
CA SER A 182 -8.26 -11.98 -0.25
C SER A 182 -9.66 -11.35 -0.41
N PRO A 183 -10.69 -12.12 -0.82
CA PRO A 183 -10.71 -13.58 -0.99
C PRO A 183 -10.34 -14.08 -2.39
N LEU A 184 -9.80 -13.24 -3.28
CA LEU A 184 -9.33 -13.72 -4.58
C LEU A 184 -8.19 -14.73 -4.41
N LEU A 185 -7.27 -14.44 -3.51
CA LEU A 185 -6.28 -15.39 -2.99
C LEU A 185 -6.77 -16.01 -1.67
N GLU A 186 -6.23 -17.19 -1.36
CA GLU A 186 -6.43 -17.86 -0.08
C GLU A 186 -6.17 -16.89 1.09
N TYR A 187 -7.13 -16.84 2.02
CA TYR A 187 -6.94 -16.15 3.28
C TYR A 187 -6.12 -17.04 4.22
N LEU A 188 -4.99 -16.53 4.67
CA LEU A 188 -4.16 -17.18 5.68
C LEU A 188 -4.27 -16.42 7.01
N PRO A 189 -4.24 -17.13 8.15
CA PRO A 189 -4.27 -16.47 9.47
C PRO A 189 -3.02 -15.60 9.70
N PRO A 190 -3.02 -14.68 10.68
CA PRO A 190 -1.83 -13.89 10.99
C PRO A 190 -0.61 -14.79 11.26
N LEU A 191 0.58 -14.44 10.77
CA LEU A 191 1.84 -15.18 11.04
C LEU A 191 2.10 -15.41 12.54
N ALA A 192 1.59 -14.53 13.39
CA ALA A 192 1.60 -14.68 14.85
C ALA A 192 1.02 -16.00 15.37
N THR A 193 0.12 -16.67 14.63
CA THR A 193 -0.41 -17.98 15.03
C THR A 193 0.64 -19.08 15.01
N LEU A 194 1.78 -18.86 14.34
CA LEU A 194 2.89 -19.81 14.27
C LEU A 194 3.85 -19.69 15.46
N ALA A 195 3.75 -18.64 16.28
CA ALA A 195 4.67 -18.39 17.40
C ALA A 195 4.74 -19.55 18.41
N ASN A 196 3.63 -20.27 18.61
CA ASN A 196 3.54 -21.39 19.54
C ASN A 196 3.61 -22.76 18.82
N HIS A 197 3.95 -22.79 17.53
CA HIS A 197 4.08 -24.05 16.80
C HIS A 197 5.35 -24.80 17.25
N PRO A 198 5.34 -26.16 17.33
CA PRO A 198 6.53 -26.92 17.76
C PRO A 198 7.75 -26.75 16.85
N ASP A 199 7.50 -26.46 15.57
CA ASP A 199 8.52 -26.15 14.56
C ASP A 199 8.08 -24.90 13.78
N PRO A 200 8.29 -23.70 14.34
CA PRO A 200 7.73 -22.46 13.81
C PRO A 200 8.34 -22.07 12.47
N THR A 201 9.63 -22.34 12.26
CA THR A 201 10.35 -22.02 11.01
C THR A 201 9.84 -22.87 9.84
N VAL A 202 9.69 -24.19 10.00
CA VAL A 202 9.17 -25.05 8.93
C VAL A 202 7.71 -24.74 8.62
N ALA A 203 6.90 -24.44 9.66
CA ALA A 203 5.53 -24.01 9.47
C ALA A 203 5.45 -22.67 8.71
N ALA A 204 6.33 -21.71 9.04
CA ALA A 204 6.40 -20.42 8.37
C ALA A 204 6.82 -20.55 6.91
N ARG A 205 7.73 -21.48 6.59
CA ARG A 205 8.08 -21.80 5.21
C ARG A 205 6.89 -22.32 4.42
N ARG A 206 6.13 -23.28 4.94
CA ARG A 206 4.93 -23.79 4.27
C ARG A 206 3.88 -22.71 4.07
N TYR A 207 3.72 -21.83 5.07
CA TYR A 207 2.86 -20.66 4.98
C TYR A 207 3.31 -19.73 3.85
N GLY A 208 4.60 -19.39 3.80
CA GLY A 208 5.19 -18.53 2.76
C GLY A 208 5.03 -19.13 1.36
N GLU A 209 5.26 -20.43 1.20
CA GLU A 209 5.05 -21.13 -0.08
C GLU A 209 3.59 -21.08 -0.53
N ALA A 210 2.64 -21.28 0.39
CA ALA A 210 1.21 -21.21 0.06
C ALA A 210 0.80 -19.79 -0.38
N GLN A 211 1.19 -18.77 0.39
CA GLN A 211 0.90 -17.38 0.06
C GLN A 211 1.58 -16.94 -1.24
N GLY A 212 2.85 -17.31 -1.39
CA GLY A 212 3.67 -17.02 -2.56
C GLY A 212 3.10 -17.63 -3.84
N ARG A 213 2.53 -18.85 -3.80
CA ARG A 213 1.89 -19.46 -4.98
C ARG A 213 0.74 -18.62 -5.52
N GLY A 214 -0.12 -18.11 -4.63
CA GLY A 214 -1.22 -17.23 -5.02
C GLY A 214 -0.73 -15.90 -5.61
N LEU A 215 0.30 -15.32 -5.00
CA LEU A 215 0.92 -14.08 -5.47
C LEU A 215 1.59 -14.26 -6.84
N ALA A 216 2.41 -15.29 -7.00
CA ALA A 216 3.07 -15.63 -8.25
C ALA A 216 2.08 -15.91 -9.38
N ALA A 217 0.93 -16.55 -9.07
CA ALA A 217 -0.12 -16.81 -10.06
C ALA A 217 -0.77 -15.53 -10.61
N LEU A 218 -0.77 -14.42 -9.85
CA LEU A 218 -1.15 -13.10 -10.34
C LEU A 218 -0.03 -12.39 -11.10
N GLY A 219 1.22 -12.83 -10.93
CA GLY A 219 2.43 -12.15 -11.42
C GLY A 219 3.05 -11.18 -10.41
N VAL A 220 2.64 -11.23 -9.13
CA VAL A 220 3.30 -10.50 -8.03
C VAL A 220 4.66 -11.14 -7.76
N ASN A 221 5.73 -10.33 -7.69
CA ASN A 221 7.10 -10.80 -7.46
C ASN A 221 7.78 -10.17 -6.24
N LEU A 222 7.15 -9.20 -5.58
CA LEU A 222 7.57 -8.64 -4.29
C LEU A 222 6.36 -8.45 -3.37
N ASN A 223 6.29 -9.21 -2.29
CA ASN A 223 5.28 -9.02 -1.27
C ASN A 223 5.79 -8.07 -0.18
N PHE A 224 4.93 -7.15 0.26
CA PHE A 224 5.18 -6.29 1.40
C PHE A 224 4.86 -7.03 2.70
N GLY A 225 5.64 -8.05 3.00
CA GLY A 225 5.63 -8.81 4.24
C GLY A 225 6.89 -9.69 4.30
N PRO A 226 7.33 -10.12 5.48
CA PRO A 226 6.60 -10.10 6.75
C PRO A 226 6.78 -8.80 7.55
N VAL A 227 5.85 -8.56 8.47
CA VAL A 227 6.03 -7.56 9.53
C VAL A 227 7.00 -8.13 10.56
N VAL A 228 8.12 -7.45 10.76
CA VAL A 228 9.15 -7.82 11.76
C VAL A 228 9.27 -6.78 12.88
N ASP A 229 8.35 -5.81 12.93
CA ASP A 229 8.11 -5.00 14.12
C ASP A 229 7.82 -5.91 15.32
N LEU A 230 8.51 -5.67 16.44
CA LEU A 230 8.24 -6.41 17.67
C LEU A 230 6.86 -6.05 18.23
N ARG A 231 6.16 -7.05 18.75
CA ARG A 231 4.87 -6.86 19.40
C ARG A 231 5.07 -5.96 20.62
N PRO A 232 4.39 -4.80 20.69
CA PRO A 232 4.47 -3.93 21.86
C PRO A 232 3.88 -4.62 23.10
N ALA A 233 4.51 -4.41 24.25
CA ALA A 233 3.96 -4.85 25.54
C ALA A 233 2.65 -4.10 25.88
N ASP A 234 2.61 -2.81 25.56
CA ASP A 234 1.48 -1.91 25.71
C ASP A 234 1.37 -1.06 24.45
N LYS A 235 0.18 -0.81 23.90
CA LYS A 235 -0.01 0.18 22.83
C LYS A 235 -1.18 1.11 23.15
N PRO A 236 -0.97 2.44 23.25
CA PRO A 236 -2.06 3.35 23.50
C PRO A 236 -3.04 3.34 22.33
N TRP A 237 -4.32 3.31 22.65
CA TRP A 237 -5.43 3.37 21.71
C TRP A 237 -5.82 4.84 21.43
N PRO A 238 -6.19 5.23 20.20
CA PRO A 238 -6.39 4.39 19.02
C PRO A 238 -5.21 4.38 18.02
N ASP A 239 -4.91 3.20 17.46
CA ASP A 239 -4.00 2.95 16.32
C ASP A 239 -4.72 2.11 15.22
N PRO A 240 -5.76 2.67 14.58
CA PRO A 240 -6.69 1.88 13.77
C PRO A 240 -6.17 1.50 12.39
N LEU A 241 -5.21 2.25 11.83
CA LEU A 241 -4.68 1.99 10.48
C LEU A 241 -3.38 1.19 10.53
N SER A 242 -2.44 1.53 11.42
CA SER A 242 -1.20 0.76 11.53
C SER A 242 -1.41 -0.60 12.19
N ASN A 243 -2.15 -0.64 13.31
CA ASN A 243 -2.54 -1.83 14.08
C ASN A 243 -1.40 -2.88 14.27
N ILE A 244 -0.20 -2.40 14.59
CA ILE A 244 1.01 -3.24 14.67
C ILE A 244 0.86 -4.37 15.69
N ALA A 245 0.15 -4.15 16.80
CA ALA A 245 -0.04 -5.18 17.83
C ALA A 245 -0.72 -6.46 17.29
N ALA A 246 -1.67 -6.31 16.35
CA ALA A 246 -2.35 -7.44 15.72
C ALA A 246 -1.57 -8.06 14.55
N ARG A 247 -0.61 -7.31 13.98
CA ARG A 247 0.20 -7.73 12.82
C ARG A 247 1.55 -8.34 13.22
N ALA A 248 2.11 -7.92 14.35
CA ALA A 248 3.40 -8.36 14.84
C ALA A 248 3.40 -9.85 15.21
N ILE A 249 4.43 -10.57 14.77
CA ILE A 249 4.59 -12.02 14.96
C ILE A 249 4.71 -12.37 16.45
N ALA A 250 5.63 -11.70 17.16
CA ALA A 250 5.92 -11.93 18.56
C ALA A 250 6.62 -10.70 19.19
N SER A 251 6.80 -10.71 20.51
CA SER A 251 7.62 -9.71 21.23
C SER A 251 9.10 -10.10 21.33
N ASP A 252 9.41 -11.40 21.21
CA ASP A 252 10.78 -11.90 21.24
C ASP A 252 11.47 -11.72 19.87
N PRO A 253 12.61 -11.00 19.78
CA PRO A 253 13.26 -10.72 18.50
C PRO A 253 13.74 -11.97 17.77
N GLN A 254 14.21 -13.00 18.47
CA GLN A 254 14.71 -14.21 17.83
C GLN A 254 13.57 -15.01 17.21
N GLN A 255 12.46 -15.18 17.94
CA GLN A 255 11.25 -15.82 17.43
C GLN A 255 10.69 -15.08 16.20
N VAL A 256 10.72 -13.75 16.18
CA VAL A 256 10.36 -12.95 15.00
C VAL A 256 11.27 -13.27 13.82
N ALA A 257 12.60 -13.28 14.04
CA ALA A 257 13.57 -13.56 12.99
C ALA A 257 13.43 -14.97 12.41
N ASP A 258 13.23 -15.98 13.25
CA ASP A 258 13.11 -17.38 12.83
C ASP A 258 11.86 -17.61 11.96
N ILE A 259 10.71 -17.08 12.40
CA ILE A 259 9.44 -17.18 11.66
C ILE A 259 9.51 -16.36 10.36
N ALA A 260 10.01 -15.13 10.43
CA ALA A 260 10.15 -14.29 9.25
C ALA A 260 11.12 -14.89 8.23
N GLY A 261 12.23 -15.49 8.67
CA GLY A 261 13.18 -16.19 7.82
C GLY A 261 12.54 -17.38 7.12
N GLY A 262 11.86 -18.27 7.85
CA GLY A 262 11.12 -19.38 7.25
C GLY A 262 10.08 -18.90 6.24
N TYR A 263 9.32 -17.86 6.58
CA TYR A 263 8.36 -17.25 5.66
C TYR A 263 9.01 -16.71 4.36
N LEU A 264 10.14 -16.03 4.47
CA LEU A 264 10.92 -15.55 3.32
C LEU A 264 11.43 -16.70 2.44
N ASP A 265 11.91 -17.79 3.03
CA ASP A 265 12.28 -19.00 2.29
C ASP A 265 11.11 -19.53 1.47
N GLY A 266 9.92 -19.53 2.07
CA GLY A 266 8.72 -20.03 1.41
C GLY A 266 8.26 -19.17 0.24
N LEU A 267 8.25 -17.85 0.41
CA LEU A 267 7.99 -16.94 -0.71
C LEU A 267 9.03 -17.14 -1.83
N ASN A 268 10.31 -17.21 -1.46
CA ASN A 268 11.42 -17.30 -2.41
C ASN A 268 11.37 -18.60 -3.24
N ALA A 269 10.96 -19.72 -2.62
CA ALA A 269 10.81 -21.01 -3.28
C ALA A 269 9.84 -20.99 -4.48
N VAL A 270 8.96 -19.99 -4.56
CA VAL A 270 7.98 -19.82 -5.64
C VAL A 270 8.17 -18.53 -6.43
N GLY A 271 9.36 -17.92 -6.32
CA GLY A 271 9.76 -16.74 -7.10
C GLY A 271 9.21 -15.41 -6.59
N VAL A 272 8.67 -15.36 -5.36
CA VAL A 272 8.20 -14.13 -4.72
C VAL A 272 9.21 -13.72 -3.64
N ARG A 273 9.54 -12.43 -3.56
CA ARG A 273 10.38 -11.91 -2.49
C ARG A 273 9.54 -11.29 -1.38
N GLY A 274 10.11 -11.18 -0.19
CA GLY A 274 9.46 -10.49 0.92
C GLY A 274 10.12 -9.15 1.23
N THR A 275 9.44 -8.38 2.06
CA THR A 275 9.88 -7.06 2.50
C THR A 275 9.72 -6.98 4.02
N LEU A 276 10.84 -6.90 4.72
CA LEU A 276 10.90 -6.69 6.16
C LEU A 276 10.37 -5.29 6.48
N LYS A 277 9.37 -5.19 7.36
CA LYS A 277 8.78 -3.88 7.68
C LYS A 277 8.34 -3.72 9.14
N HIS A 278 8.34 -2.50 9.69
CA HIS A 278 8.72 -1.22 9.05
C HIS A 278 9.91 -0.62 9.79
N PHE A 279 11.07 -0.55 9.13
CA PHE A 279 12.28 -0.03 9.74
C PHE A 279 12.09 1.46 10.12
N PRO A 280 12.48 1.92 11.33
CA PRO A 280 13.40 1.31 12.30
C PRO A 280 12.73 0.46 13.40
N GLY A 281 11.47 0.05 13.20
CA GLY A 281 10.66 -0.65 14.20
C GLY A 281 9.53 0.24 14.72
N LEU A 282 8.28 -0.15 14.43
CA LEU A 282 7.07 0.58 14.85
C LEU A 282 6.48 0.09 16.18
N GLY A 283 7.07 -0.93 16.81
CA GLY A 283 6.58 -1.48 18.08
C GLY A 283 6.46 -0.41 19.18
N ARG A 284 7.47 0.45 19.29
CA ARG A 284 7.51 1.54 20.30
C ARG A 284 6.76 2.80 19.88
N VAL A 285 6.28 2.87 18.65
CA VAL A 285 5.64 4.08 18.11
C VAL A 285 4.21 4.19 18.64
N ARG A 286 3.91 5.34 19.25
CA ARG A 286 2.63 5.61 19.92
C ARG A 286 1.61 6.34 19.06
N THR A 287 1.94 6.62 17.80
CA THR A 287 1.15 7.44 16.89
C THR A 287 0.98 6.76 15.54
N ASP A 288 -0.22 6.80 14.97
CA ASP A 288 -0.49 6.24 13.65
C ASP A 288 0.10 7.13 12.53
N THR A 289 1.13 6.64 11.85
CA THR A 289 1.87 7.35 10.79
C THR A 289 1.02 7.65 9.55
N HIS A 290 -0.08 6.90 9.35
CA HIS A 290 -1.04 7.17 8.28
C HIS A 290 -1.70 8.54 8.44
N LEU A 291 -1.84 9.02 9.69
CA LEU A 291 -2.59 10.22 10.01
C LEU A 291 -1.70 11.43 10.35
N ARG A 292 -0.60 11.20 11.06
CA ARG A 292 0.24 12.27 11.61
C ARG A 292 1.71 11.86 11.75
N PRO A 293 2.65 12.84 11.81
CA PRO A 293 4.05 12.55 12.07
C PRO A 293 4.22 11.74 13.36
N ALA A 294 5.13 10.77 13.30
CA ALA A 294 5.52 9.94 14.43
C ALA A 294 6.97 10.25 14.83
N VAL A 295 7.23 10.25 16.13
CA VAL A 295 8.57 10.50 16.69
C VAL A 295 8.95 9.32 17.59
N LEU A 296 10.18 8.86 17.43
CA LEU A 296 10.82 7.86 18.27
C LEU A 296 12.06 8.49 18.89
N THR A 297 12.06 8.61 20.21
CA THR A 297 13.15 9.23 20.98
C THR A 297 14.16 8.21 21.53
N ALA A 298 13.93 6.92 21.27
CA ALA A 298 14.80 5.84 21.68
C ALA A 298 16.21 6.00 21.08
N SER A 299 17.23 5.61 21.85
CA SER A 299 18.62 5.54 21.35
C SER A 299 18.82 4.32 20.44
N ALA A 300 19.96 4.23 19.77
CA ALA A 300 20.33 3.05 19.00
C ALA A 300 20.43 1.79 19.89
N ASP A 301 20.94 1.93 21.11
CA ASP A 301 21.05 0.83 22.08
C ASP A 301 19.66 0.36 22.54
N ASP A 302 18.73 1.29 22.77
CA ASP A 302 17.34 0.95 23.11
C ASP A 302 16.62 0.17 21.99
N LEU A 303 17.03 0.40 20.74
CA LEU A 303 16.47 -0.23 19.54
C LEU A 303 17.24 -1.49 19.11
N ALA A 304 18.28 -1.90 19.83
CA ALA A 304 19.08 -3.07 19.45
C ALA A 304 18.20 -4.33 19.26
N ALA A 305 17.23 -4.54 20.15
CA ALA A 305 16.25 -5.63 20.05
C ALA A 305 15.30 -5.45 18.87
N ASP A 306 14.75 -4.25 18.68
CA ASP A 306 13.86 -3.91 17.56
C ASP A 306 14.55 -4.09 16.19
N TRP A 307 15.86 -3.86 16.13
CA TRP A 307 16.69 -3.99 14.93
C TRP A 307 17.19 -5.40 14.67
N GLN A 308 17.18 -6.28 15.65
CA GLN A 308 17.72 -7.64 15.52
C GLN A 308 17.10 -8.43 14.35
N PRO A 309 15.76 -8.48 14.17
CA PRO A 309 15.17 -9.21 13.04
C PRO A 309 15.61 -8.64 11.68
N PHE A 310 15.67 -7.31 11.56
CA PHE A 310 16.14 -6.65 10.34
C PHE A 310 17.60 -7.00 10.04
N ARG A 311 18.48 -6.95 11.05
CA ARG A 311 19.92 -7.25 10.89
C ARG A 311 20.18 -8.70 10.54
N GLN A 312 19.52 -9.64 11.25
CA GLN A 312 19.71 -11.06 11.00
C GLN A 312 19.24 -11.46 9.60
N LEU A 313 18.16 -10.85 9.12
CA LEU A 313 17.58 -11.15 7.81
C LEU A 313 18.08 -10.24 6.68
N ALA A 314 18.95 -9.25 6.98
CA ALA A 314 19.52 -8.33 5.99
C ALA A 314 20.32 -9.05 4.90
N GLY A 315 20.97 -10.18 5.25
CA GLY A 315 21.70 -11.02 4.30
C GLY A 315 20.83 -12.02 3.54
N HIS A 316 19.53 -12.08 3.82
CA HIS A 316 18.63 -13.02 3.18
C HIS A 316 18.38 -12.59 1.71
N PRO A 317 18.63 -13.46 0.71
CA PRO A 317 18.60 -13.07 -0.70
C PRO A 317 17.23 -12.63 -1.20
N ALA A 318 16.17 -13.02 -0.49
CA ALA A 318 14.78 -12.69 -0.78
C ALA A 318 14.22 -11.52 0.05
N ALA A 319 15.03 -10.82 0.85
CA ALA A 319 14.57 -9.74 1.71
C ALA A 319 14.85 -8.36 1.08
N ALA A 320 13.79 -7.59 0.90
CA ALA A 320 13.84 -6.13 0.85
C ALA A 320 13.58 -5.56 2.26
N ILE A 321 13.84 -4.26 2.48
CA ILE A 321 13.48 -3.56 3.72
C ILE A 321 12.63 -2.34 3.39
N MET A 322 11.47 -2.24 4.03
CA MET A 322 10.60 -1.07 3.95
C MET A 322 10.88 -0.10 5.11
N LEU A 323 11.08 1.16 4.76
CA LEU A 323 11.38 2.25 5.67
C LEU A 323 10.12 3.02 6.04
N GLY A 324 9.74 2.97 7.31
CA GLY A 324 8.58 3.67 7.85
C GLY A 324 8.77 5.18 7.96
N HIS A 325 7.65 5.90 8.08
CA HIS A 325 7.61 7.35 8.22
C HIS A 325 7.67 7.83 9.69
N VAL A 326 8.73 7.42 10.39
CA VAL A 326 9.00 7.81 11.78
C VAL A 326 10.29 8.61 11.88
N THR A 327 10.26 9.75 12.58
CA THR A 327 11.46 10.51 12.93
C THR A 327 12.15 9.86 14.13
N LEU A 328 13.32 9.26 13.92
CA LEU A 328 14.17 8.74 14.98
C LEU A 328 15.16 9.83 15.42
N THR A 329 14.80 10.58 16.46
CA THR A 329 15.51 11.82 16.80
C THR A 329 16.94 11.62 17.26
N ALA A 330 17.28 10.42 17.75
CA ALA A 330 18.64 10.07 18.14
C ALA A 330 19.61 10.01 16.95
N LEU A 331 19.12 9.77 15.73
CA LEU A 331 19.94 9.73 14.51
C LEU A 331 19.67 10.91 13.58
N ASP A 332 18.40 11.28 13.41
CA ASP A 332 17.99 12.41 12.55
C ASP A 332 16.69 13.01 13.08
N ALA A 333 16.76 14.24 13.60
CA ALA A 333 15.61 14.97 14.12
C ALA A 333 14.79 15.69 13.03
N ARG A 334 15.28 15.75 11.78
CA ARG A 334 14.67 16.53 10.69
C ARG A 334 13.87 15.66 9.73
N HIS A 335 14.37 14.46 9.44
CA HIS A 335 13.77 13.54 8.49
C HIS A 335 13.17 12.32 9.19
N ALA A 336 12.18 11.72 8.54
CA ALA A 336 11.74 10.38 8.92
C ALA A 336 12.72 9.35 8.33
N ALA A 337 12.75 8.14 8.90
CA ALA A 337 13.65 7.06 8.46
C ALA A 337 13.62 6.81 6.95
N SER A 338 12.44 6.90 6.33
CA SER A 338 12.24 6.72 4.89
C SER A 338 12.97 7.71 3.96
N HIS A 339 13.48 8.81 4.48
CA HIS A 339 14.16 9.87 3.70
C HIS A 339 15.28 10.54 4.50
N SER A 340 15.85 9.84 5.47
CA SER A 340 16.94 10.34 6.31
C SER A 340 18.28 9.82 5.78
N PRO A 341 19.21 10.70 5.34
CA PRO A 341 20.55 10.28 4.93
C PRO A 341 21.32 9.56 6.05
N ALA A 342 21.16 9.99 7.30
CA ALA A 342 21.84 9.36 8.45
C ALA A 342 21.38 7.91 8.67
N ILE A 343 20.11 7.63 8.42
CA ILE A 343 19.54 6.30 8.60
C ILE A 343 19.74 5.43 7.35
N VAL A 344 19.42 5.95 6.17
CA VAL A 344 19.49 5.17 4.92
C VAL A 344 20.95 4.93 4.54
N ASP A 345 21.72 5.99 4.31
CA ASP A 345 23.12 5.86 3.88
C ASP A 345 24.02 5.51 5.07
N GLY A 346 23.95 6.28 6.16
CA GLY A 346 24.85 6.10 7.31
C GLY A 346 24.66 4.77 8.04
N LEU A 347 23.43 4.43 8.41
CA LEU A 347 23.16 3.21 9.17
C LEU A 347 23.00 1.97 8.28
N LEU A 348 22.04 1.99 7.33
CA LEU A 348 21.72 0.79 6.57
C LEU A 348 22.76 0.46 5.50
N ARG A 349 23.15 1.41 4.65
CA ARG A 349 24.14 1.15 3.58
C ARG A 349 25.55 0.99 4.12
N GLN A 350 26.00 1.91 4.98
CA GLN A 350 27.38 1.92 5.46
C GLN A 350 27.58 1.04 6.68
N ALA A 351 26.96 1.34 7.82
CA ALA A 351 27.24 0.63 9.07
C ALA A 351 26.77 -0.84 9.06
N TRP A 352 25.64 -1.14 8.42
CA TRP A 352 25.13 -2.51 8.30
C TRP A 352 25.57 -3.22 7.01
N GLY A 353 26.10 -2.49 6.03
CA GLY A 353 26.49 -3.07 4.74
C GLY A 353 25.33 -3.65 3.94
N TYR A 354 24.09 -3.16 4.13
CA TYR A 354 22.92 -3.71 3.47
C TYR A 354 22.86 -3.30 1.99
N ASP A 355 23.03 -4.29 1.11
CA ASP A 355 23.03 -4.10 -0.34
C ASP A 355 21.75 -4.60 -1.06
N GLY A 356 20.74 -5.02 -0.28
CA GLY A 356 19.42 -5.37 -0.82
C GLY A 356 18.57 -4.14 -1.15
N LEU A 357 17.33 -4.37 -1.60
CA LEU A 357 16.42 -3.27 -1.93
C LEU A 357 15.92 -2.56 -0.67
N LEU A 358 15.96 -1.23 -0.71
CA LEU A 358 15.28 -0.33 0.22
C LEU A 358 14.08 0.30 -0.46
N ILE A 359 12.93 0.24 0.19
CA ILE A 359 11.69 0.85 -0.29
C ILE A 359 11.09 1.76 0.78
N THR A 360 10.51 2.90 0.41
CA THR A 360 9.74 3.71 1.37
C THR A 360 8.41 3.03 1.70
N ASP A 361 7.86 3.31 2.88
CA ASP A 361 6.40 3.22 3.09
C ASP A 361 5.65 4.21 2.16
N ASP A 362 4.32 4.13 2.09
CA ASP A 362 3.53 4.91 1.13
C ASP A 362 3.61 6.42 1.38
N LEU A 363 4.14 7.19 0.42
CA LEU A 363 4.27 8.64 0.55
C LEU A 363 2.93 9.39 0.62
N ASN A 364 1.80 8.74 0.34
CA ASN A 364 0.48 9.31 0.59
C ASN A 364 0.17 9.46 2.09
N MET A 365 0.93 8.83 2.98
CA MET A 365 0.70 8.85 4.42
C MET A 365 0.93 10.26 5.02
N GLY A 366 0.06 10.63 5.97
CA GLY A 366 0.04 11.96 6.58
C GLY A 366 1.35 12.38 7.27
N ALA A 367 2.17 11.41 7.71
CA ALA A 367 3.46 11.67 8.33
C ALA A 367 4.46 12.41 7.43
N VAL A 368 4.42 12.16 6.11
CA VAL A 368 5.33 12.79 5.14
C VAL A 368 4.63 13.62 4.08
N TYR A 369 3.37 13.33 3.74
CA TYR A 369 2.65 14.01 2.67
C TYR A 369 2.64 15.54 2.84
N ARG A 370 2.50 16.03 4.08
CA ARG A 370 2.49 17.47 4.41
C ARG A 370 3.84 18.17 4.19
N LYS A 371 4.94 17.43 4.08
CA LYS A 371 6.28 17.96 3.76
C LYS A 371 6.47 18.18 2.26
N GLY A 372 5.53 17.74 1.43
CA GLY A 372 5.57 17.81 -0.03
C GLY A 372 6.07 16.51 -0.64
N ILE A 373 5.20 15.76 -1.31
CA ILE A 373 5.50 14.42 -1.82
C ILE A 373 6.66 14.38 -2.82
N GLY A 374 6.77 15.37 -3.72
CA GLY A 374 7.89 15.49 -4.67
C GLY A 374 9.23 15.74 -3.99
N ARG A 375 9.23 16.57 -2.94
CA ARG A 375 10.42 16.82 -2.11
C ARG A 375 10.85 15.54 -1.39
N VAL A 376 9.93 14.86 -0.72
CA VAL A 376 10.23 13.64 0.05
C VAL A 376 10.69 12.51 -0.86
N ALA A 377 10.12 12.37 -2.07
CA ALA A 377 10.58 11.41 -3.06
C ALA A 377 12.05 11.70 -3.47
N GLY A 378 12.39 12.95 -3.76
CA GLY A 378 13.76 13.35 -4.05
C GLY A 378 14.73 13.13 -2.89
N GLU A 379 14.33 13.48 -1.66
CA GLU A 379 15.13 13.24 -0.44
C GLU A 379 15.36 11.74 -0.18
N ALA A 380 14.37 10.88 -0.41
CA ALA A 380 14.50 9.43 -0.27
C ALA A 380 15.51 8.84 -1.26
N LEU A 381 15.39 9.20 -2.55
CA LEU A 381 16.35 8.76 -3.57
C LEU A 381 17.76 9.29 -3.31
N ALA A 382 17.88 10.56 -2.91
CA ALA A 382 19.17 11.16 -2.54
C ALA A 382 19.82 10.45 -1.33
N ALA A 383 19.01 9.99 -0.38
CA ALA A 383 19.47 9.24 0.78
C ALA A 383 19.90 7.79 0.46
N GLY A 384 19.59 7.26 -0.74
CA GLY A 384 19.98 5.92 -1.18
C GLY A 384 18.87 4.86 -1.08
N VAL A 385 17.60 5.29 -1.02
CA VAL A 385 16.44 4.40 -1.18
C VAL A 385 16.30 4.00 -2.65
N ASP A 386 16.00 2.73 -2.93
CA ASP A 386 15.94 2.23 -4.31
C ASP A 386 14.54 2.35 -4.93
N LEU A 387 13.49 2.25 -4.11
CA LEU A 387 12.10 2.33 -4.54
C LEU A 387 11.29 3.31 -3.67
N VAL A 388 10.51 4.17 -4.30
CA VAL A 388 9.59 5.10 -3.65
C VAL A 388 8.16 4.64 -3.92
N LEU A 389 7.41 4.35 -2.86
CA LEU A 389 6.05 3.84 -2.93
C LEU A 389 5.01 4.98 -2.95
N VAL A 390 4.14 4.98 -3.96
CA VAL A 390 2.98 5.86 -4.07
C VAL A 390 1.74 5.01 -4.41
N SER A 391 1.08 4.46 -3.38
CA SER A 391 0.10 3.39 -3.57
C SER A 391 -1.37 3.80 -3.34
N TYR A 392 -1.68 4.58 -2.29
CA TYR A 392 -3.06 4.85 -1.90
C TYR A 392 -3.83 5.71 -2.92
N ASP A 393 -3.34 6.92 -3.21
CA ASP A 393 -3.85 7.79 -4.28
C ASP A 393 -2.84 7.82 -5.44
N PRO A 394 -3.10 7.06 -6.52
CA PRO A 394 -2.14 6.89 -7.60
C PRO A 394 -1.83 8.18 -8.35
N ARG A 395 -2.71 9.19 -8.27
CA ARG A 395 -2.49 10.50 -8.90
C ARG A 395 -1.35 11.27 -8.27
N GLN A 396 -0.91 10.92 -7.06
CA GLN A 396 0.25 11.57 -6.46
C GLN A 396 1.58 11.16 -7.13
N VAL A 397 1.60 10.09 -7.94
CA VAL A 397 2.82 9.65 -8.62
C VAL A 397 3.39 10.75 -9.50
N TYR A 398 2.54 11.53 -10.18
CA TYR A 398 2.98 12.65 -11.02
C TYR A 398 3.73 13.71 -10.23
N ARG A 399 3.26 14.06 -9.02
CA ARG A 399 3.94 15.03 -8.14
C ARG A 399 5.22 14.47 -7.54
N ALA A 400 5.21 13.18 -7.16
CA ALA A 400 6.38 12.49 -6.65
C ALA A 400 7.51 12.47 -7.69
N LEU A 401 7.17 12.04 -8.90
CA LEU A 401 8.08 11.91 -10.04
C LEU A 401 8.61 13.28 -10.47
N ALA A 402 7.75 14.29 -10.63
CA ALA A 402 8.18 15.63 -11.01
C ALA A 402 9.16 16.24 -10.00
N GLY A 403 8.88 16.14 -8.69
CA GLY A 403 9.78 16.68 -7.68
C GLY A 403 11.09 15.89 -7.53
N ALA A 404 11.07 14.57 -7.76
CA ALA A 404 12.29 13.77 -7.81
C ALA A 404 13.15 14.12 -9.04
N ALA A 405 12.52 14.31 -10.21
CA ALA A 405 13.23 14.70 -11.43
C ALA A 405 13.82 16.11 -11.32
N GLU A 406 13.10 17.05 -10.70
CA GLU A 406 13.62 18.38 -10.35
C GLU A 406 14.82 18.25 -9.40
N ALA A 407 14.73 17.41 -8.37
CA ALA A 407 15.85 17.16 -7.45
C ALA A 407 17.09 16.58 -8.17
N LEU A 408 16.89 15.72 -9.16
CA LEU A 408 17.98 15.21 -10.00
C LEU A 408 18.58 16.32 -10.88
N ALA A 409 17.74 17.12 -11.54
CA ALA A 409 18.17 18.22 -12.40
C ALA A 409 18.94 19.31 -11.62
N GLU A 410 18.58 19.54 -10.36
CA GLU A 410 19.25 20.46 -9.44
C GLU A 410 20.45 19.83 -8.71
N HIS A 411 20.85 18.61 -9.07
CA HIS A 411 21.95 17.85 -8.44
C HIS A 411 21.77 17.60 -6.93
N ARG A 412 20.54 17.68 -6.42
CA ARG A 412 20.19 17.24 -5.05
C ARG A 412 20.18 15.71 -4.95
N ILE A 413 19.99 15.01 -6.06
CA ILE A 413 20.25 13.57 -6.19
C ILE A 413 21.54 13.42 -7.00
N ALA A 414 22.57 12.82 -6.39
CA ALA A 414 23.80 12.50 -7.12
C ALA A 414 23.52 11.36 -8.12
N PRO A 415 23.91 11.46 -9.41
CA PRO A 415 23.65 10.42 -10.40
C PRO A 415 24.14 9.02 -9.99
N ALA A 416 25.27 8.95 -9.28
CA ALA A 416 25.81 7.70 -8.74
C ALA A 416 24.82 6.96 -7.83
N ARG A 417 23.96 7.68 -7.09
CA ARG A 417 22.93 7.06 -6.23
C ARG A 417 21.90 6.29 -7.05
N LEU A 418 21.49 6.85 -8.19
CA LEU A 418 20.57 6.16 -9.10
C LEU A 418 21.27 4.95 -9.75
N THR A 419 22.52 5.08 -10.17
CA THR A 419 23.30 3.95 -10.73
C THR A 419 23.48 2.79 -9.72
N GLU A 420 23.75 3.10 -8.46
CA GLU A 420 23.82 2.10 -7.38
C GLU A 420 22.48 1.38 -7.20
N SER A 421 21.38 2.13 -7.21
CA SER A 421 20.01 1.61 -7.12
C SER A 421 19.65 0.75 -8.33
N ASP A 422 19.96 1.21 -9.55
CA ASP A 422 19.72 0.49 -10.80
C ASP A 422 20.40 -0.90 -10.79
N ARG A 423 21.62 -1.00 -10.25
CA ARG A 423 22.29 -2.29 -10.09
C ARG A 423 21.51 -3.24 -9.15
N ARG A 424 20.97 -2.73 -8.04
CA ARG A 424 20.17 -3.53 -7.10
C ARG A 424 18.83 -3.94 -7.73
N LEU A 425 18.18 -3.05 -8.47
CA LEU A 425 16.96 -3.34 -9.22
C LEU A 425 17.20 -4.39 -10.31
N ALA A 426 18.31 -4.30 -11.04
CA ALA A 426 18.70 -5.30 -12.03
C ALA A 426 18.98 -6.68 -11.38
N THR A 427 19.65 -6.68 -10.23
CA THR A 427 19.91 -7.90 -9.44
C THR A 427 18.61 -8.55 -8.98
N PHE A 428 17.67 -7.74 -8.46
CA PHE A 428 16.33 -8.18 -8.11
C PHE A 428 15.62 -8.82 -9.32
N ALA A 429 15.59 -8.12 -10.46
CA ALA A 429 14.89 -8.59 -11.66
C ALA A 429 15.48 -9.90 -12.20
N ALA A 430 16.81 -10.05 -12.23
CA ALA A 430 17.48 -11.25 -12.69
C ALA A 430 17.16 -12.48 -11.82
N GLN A 431 16.99 -12.26 -10.51
CA GLN A 431 16.71 -13.31 -9.54
C GLN A 431 15.20 -13.60 -9.37
N SER A 432 14.32 -12.70 -9.82
CA SER A 432 12.87 -12.86 -9.84
C SER A 432 12.33 -13.38 -11.18
N ALA A 433 13.19 -13.60 -12.17
CA ALA A 433 12.78 -14.22 -13.43
C ALA A 433 12.25 -15.64 -13.15
N PRO A 434 11.05 -16.00 -13.66
CA PRO A 434 10.52 -17.34 -13.45
C PRO A 434 11.51 -18.36 -13.98
N ALA A 435 11.75 -19.43 -13.23
CA ALA A 435 12.42 -20.62 -13.76
C ALA A 435 11.56 -21.13 -14.92
N VAL A 436 11.88 -20.70 -16.14
CA VAL A 436 11.17 -21.10 -17.35
C VAL A 436 11.35 -22.61 -17.53
N ALA A 437 10.23 -23.32 -17.43
CA ALA A 437 9.95 -24.59 -18.10
C ALA A 437 11.09 -25.64 -18.10
N ASN A 438 11.28 -26.34 -16.98
CA ASN A 438 11.73 -27.72 -17.03
C ASN A 438 10.68 -28.63 -16.36
N GLY A 439 9.71 -29.04 -17.18
CA GLY A 439 9.03 -30.34 -17.06
C GLY A 439 8.30 -30.68 -15.77
N MET A 440 7.24 -29.94 -15.41
CA MET A 440 6.15 -30.55 -14.64
C MET A 440 5.05 -31.00 -15.60
N LYS A 441 5.06 -32.31 -15.93
CA LYS A 441 3.87 -32.98 -16.46
C LYS A 441 2.72 -32.70 -15.48
N ALA A 442 1.60 -32.24 -16.01
CA ALA A 442 0.37 -32.10 -15.24
C ALA A 442 0.02 -33.43 -14.56
N VAL A 443 0.23 -33.51 -13.26
CA VAL A 443 -0.33 -34.58 -12.44
C VAL A 443 -1.81 -34.23 -12.30
N ARG A 444 -2.66 -34.95 -13.05
CA ARG A 444 -4.10 -35.00 -12.78
C ARG A 444 -4.26 -35.52 -11.35
N LEU A 445 -4.69 -34.67 -10.44
CA LEU A 445 -5.25 -35.09 -9.17
C LEU A 445 -6.62 -35.71 -9.48
N THR A 446 -6.65 -37.03 -9.61
CA THR A 446 -7.89 -37.79 -9.48
C THR A 446 -8.29 -37.75 -8.02
N ALA A 447 -9.42 -37.13 -7.73
CA ALA A 447 -10.11 -37.26 -6.46
C ALA A 447 -10.40 -38.75 -6.22
N ASP A 448 -9.84 -39.30 -5.14
CA ASP A 448 -10.42 -40.38 -4.32
C ASP A 448 -9.35 -40.91 -3.35
N THR A 449 -9.23 -40.27 -2.18
CA THR A 449 -8.76 -40.96 -0.96
C THR A 449 -9.27 -40.18 0.26
N PRO A 450 -10.12 -40.76 1.14
CA PRO A 450 -10.55 -40.09 2.36
C PRO A 450 -9.42 -40.12 3.40
N LEU A 451 -9.04 -38.96 3.93
CA LEU A 451 -8.20 -38.85 5.11
C LEU A 451 -9.06 -39.11 6.36
N THR A 452 -9.05 -40.34 6.87
CA THR A 452 -9.48 -40.66 8.23
C THR A 452 -8.36 -40.31 9.20
N GLY A 453 -8.52 -39.19 9.91
CA GLY A 453 -7.66 -38.76 11.01
C GLY A 453 -8.51 -38.34 12.21
N GLN A 454 -8.38 -39.12 13.28
CA GLN A 454 -9.14 -39.13 14.53
C GLN A 454 -9.42 -37.74 15.15
N GLN A 455 -10.71 -37.47 15.40
CA GLN A 455 -11.14 -36.58 16.48
C GLN A 455 -11.21 -37.39 17.77
N THR A 456 -10.41 -37.03 18.77
CA THR A 456 -10.60 -37.49 20.15
C THR A 456 -11.36 -36.41 20.92
N ASN A 457 -12.56 -36.74 21.41
CA ASN A 457 -13.17 -36.03 22.52
C ASN A 457 -13.58 -37.03 23.61
N PHE A 458 -13.14 -36.70 24.82
CA PHE A 458 -13.46 -37.30 26.11
C PHE A 458 -14.98 -37.24 26.38
N HIS A 459 -15.64 -38.38 26.55
CA HIS A 459 -16.49 -38.72 27.71
C HIS A 459 -17.13 -40.11 27.51
N GLY A 460 -17.06 -40.93 28.57
CA GLY A 460 -17.36 -42.35 28.52
C GLY A 460 -18.83 -42.76 28.64
N GLN A 461 -19.00 -44.08 28.43
CA GLN A 461 -20.12 -44.99 28.72
C GLN A 461 -20.89 -45.53 27.49
N PRO A 462 -21.10 -46.85 27.38
CA PRO A 462 -21.58 -47.51 26.16
C PRO A 462 -23.11 -47.68 26.14
N LYS A 463 -23.73 -47.57 24.95
CA LYS A 463 -25.10 -48.05 24.72
C LYS A 463 -25.17 -48.98 23.51
N LYS A 464 -25.80 -50.15 23.76
CA LYS A 464 -26.05 -51.28 22.86
C LYS A 464 -26.92 -50.89 21.66
N MET A 465 -26.59 -51.44 20.48
CA MET A 465 -27.41 -51.40 19.26
C MET A 465 -28.70 -52.22 19.40
N PRO A 466 -29.79 -51.83 18.73
CA PRO A 466 -30.83 -52.75 18.30
C PRO A 466 -30.60 -53.21 16.84
N LYS A 467 -30.86 -54.49 16.62
CA LYS A 467 -31.01 -55.14 15.31
C LYS A 467 -32.27 -54.61 14.61
N ILE A 468 -32.20 -54.37 13.30
CA ILE A 468 -33.39 -54.37 12.43
C ILE A 468 -33.08 -55.23 11.19
N THR A 469 -34.05 -56.08 10.91
CA THR A 469 -34.12 -57.24 10.03
C THR A 469 -34.30 -56.93 8.54
N ASN A 470 -33.92 -57.92 7.73
CA ASN A 470 -34.11 -58.09 6.29
C ASN A 470 -35.47 -57.63 5.72
N VAL A 471 -35.44 -57.03 4.53
CA VAL A 471 -36.46 -57.23 3.49
C VAL A 471 -35.76 -57.43 2.13
N ALA A 472 -36.33 -58.37 1.37
CA ALA A 472 -35.79 -59.08 0.22
C ALA A 472 -35.66 -58.28 -1.09
N ALA A 473 -34.91 -58.89 -2.01
CA ALA A 473 -34.68 -58.49 -3.39
C ALA A 473 -35.89 -58.73 -4.32
N THR A 474 -36.02 -57.90 -5.35
CA THR A 474 -36.56 -58.30 -6.67
C THR A 474 -36.12 -57.35 -7.81
N ASN A 475 -35.33 -57.92 -8.72
CA ASN A 475 -35.18 -57.75 -10.18
C ASN A 475 -35.79 -56.56 -10.98
N ARG A 476 -34.96 -56.13 -11.97
CA ARG A 476 -35.25 -55.54 -13.32
C ARG A 476 -36.01 -54.20 -13.32
N LEU A 477 -35.64 -53.15 -14.05
CA LEU A 477 -34.89 -52.93 -15.30
C LEU A 477 -34.09 -51.63 -15.15
#